data_AF-A0A8T7AMI3-F1
#
_entry.id   AF-A0A8T7AMI3-F1
#
_cell.length_a   1.000
_cell.length_b   1.000
_cell.length_c   1.000
_cell.angle_alpha   90.00
_cell.angle_beta   90.00
_cell.angle_gamma   90.00
#
_symmetry.space_group_name_H-M   'P 1'
#
loop_
_entity.id
_entity.type
_entity.pdbx_description
1 polymer ?
#
loop_
_entity_poly.entity_id
_entity_poly.type
_entity_poly.pdbx_seq_one_letter_code
_entity_poly.pdbx_strand_id
1 'polypeptide(L)'
;GLIWVDTLTSSLSISVDNYAVGGAQTGTMNVNDGLPGGPFGGLQDQIADYTGGTVDTTATHIVWAGANNFTTIPADISAAISTSVTELLTAVGNLKAQGVTDIWLINLPDLGLTPRLLDLGLGAQGSALTDAFNGALNTGLAGAGFTDVNVFDSAGALRDIVGDPGAFGFANVTDGCLNDLTCLLSPTVADTYMFWDDIHPTTVTHDILAQRLEVALMHAIPVPAAVWLFASALMALGWARRRVA
;
A
#
# COMPACT_ATOMS: atom_id res chain seq x y z
N GLY A 1 15.76 2.14 5.15
CA GLY A 1 15.41 3.22 6.10
C GLY A 1 14.02 2.96 6.62
N LEU A 2 13.32 4.01 7.05
CA LEU A 2 11.89 3.91 7.39
C LEU A 2 11.09 3.55 6.14
N ILE A 3 10.04 2.76 6.32
CA ILE A 3 9.04 2.46 5.29
C ILE A 3 7.76 3.27 5.56
N TRP A 4 6.85 3.27 4.58
CA TRP A 4 5.63 4.09 4.59
C TRP A 4 4.82 3.96 5.90
N VAL A 5 4.75 2.76 6.47
CA VAL A 5 3.98 2.52 7.70
C VAL A 5 4.64 3.11 8.94
N ASP A 6 5.98 3.19 8.99
CA ASP A 6 6.71 3.85 10.07
C ASP A 6 6.47 5.37 10.04
N THR A 7 6.45 5.94 8.83
CA THR A 7 6.11 7.34 8.60
C THR A 7 4.69 7.64 9.07
N LEU A 8 3.69 6.83 8.66
CA LEU A 8 2.30 6.99 9.10
C LEU A 8 2.15 6.87 10.62
N THR A 9 2.85 5.90 11.23
CA THR A 9 2.87 5.72 12.69
C THR A 9 3.29 6.99 13.38
N SER A 10 4.36 7.63 12.86
CA SER A 10 4.93 8.85 13.41
C SER A 10 4.04 10.08 13.16
N SER A 11 3.50 10.24 11.94
CA SER A 11 2.70 11.41 11.57
C SER A 11 1.34 11.44 12.26
N LEU A 12 0.67 10.29 12.34
CA LEU A 12 -0.66 10.16 12.95
C LEU A 12 -0.60 9.88 14.46
N SER A 13 0.59 9.64 15.03
CA SER A 13 0.76 9.24 16.43
C SER A 13 -0.07 8.00 16.80
N ILE A 14 -0.10 7.03 15.90
CA ILE A 14 -0.84 5.76 16.05
C ILE A 14 0.10 4.62 16.42
N SER A 15 -0.44 3.50 16.88
CA SER A 15 0.26 2.22 16.96
C SER A 15 -0.07 1.37 15.74
N VAL A 16 0.89 0.57 15.28
CA VAL A 16 0.71 -0.38 14.18
C VAL A 16 1.06 -1.78 14.65
N ASP A 17 0.14 -2.72 14.46
CA ASP A 17 0.40 -4.15 14.54
C ASP A 17 0.77 -4.65 13.15
N ASN A 18 2.07 -4.81 12.88
CA ASN A 18 2.58 -5.15 11.56
C ASN A 18 2.78 -6.67 11.40
N TYR A 19 1.95 -7.28 10.56
CA TYR A 19 2.03 -8.70 10.19
C TYR A 19 2.78 -8.94 8.88
N ALA A 20 3.24 -7.89 8.19
CA ALA A 20 3.85 -8.02 6.88
C ALA A 20 5.20 -8.75 6.96
N VAL A 21 5.36 -9.78 6.13
CA VAL A 21 6.60 -10.53 5.98
C VAL A 21 7.21 -10.26 4.61
N GLY A 22 8.49 -9.87 4.60
CA GLY A 22 9.24 -9.66 3.35
C GLY A 22 9.21 -10.90 2.46
N GLY A 23 8.86 -10.73 1.19
CA GLY A 23 8.78 -11.81 0.22
C GLY A 23 7.44 -12.56 0.17
N ALA A 24 6.47 -12.21 1.02
CA ALA A 24 5.16 -12.84 1.03
C ALA A 24 4.41 -12.66 -0.31
N GLN A 25 3.90 -13.76 -0.86
CA GLN A 25 2.94 -13.75 -1.96
C GLN A 25 1.51 -13.62 -1.42
N THR A 26 0.52 -13.44 -2.30
CA THR A 26 -0.91 -13.35 -1.90
C THR A 26 -1.47 -14.64 -1.29
N GLY A 27 -0.88 -15.79 -1.62
CA GLY A 27 -1.23 -17.11 -1.07
C GLY A 27 -0.54 -17.39 0.27
N THR A 28 -0.13 -18.65 0.48
CA THR A 28 0.64 -19.11 1.66
C THR A 28 2.15 -19.19 1.41
N MET A 29 2.60 -18.83 0.21
CA MET A 29 4.00 -18.97 -0.18
C MET A 29 4.77 -17.67 0.07
N ASN A 30 6.06 -17.82 0.35
CA ASN A 30 7.03 -16.75 0.39
C ASN A 30 8.16 -17.03 -0.61
N VAL A 31 8.66 -16.00 -1.31
CA VAL A 31 9.81 -16.17 -2.22
C VAL A 31 11.09 -16.58 -1.49
N ASN A 32 11.13 -16.38 -0.16
CA ASN A 32 12.25 -16.72 0.70
C ASN A 32 12.08 -18.06 1.45
N ASP A 33 11.03 -18.85 1.19
CA ASP A 33 10.76 -20.08 1.96
C ASP A 33 11.88 -21.13 1.89
N GLY A 34 12.74 -21.06 0.86
CA GLY A 34 13.91 -21.93 0.73
C GLY A 34 15.12 -21.51 1.59
N LEU A 35 15.07 -20.37 2.27
CA LEU A 35 16.16 -19.87 3.11
C LEU A 35 16.09 -20.44 4.53
N PRO A 36 17.23 -20.53 5.26
CA PRO A 36 17.22 -20.94 6.66
C PRO A 36 16.29 -20.09 7.51
N GLY A 37 15.43 -20.75 8.30
CA GLY A 37 14.43 -20.09 9.13
C GLY A 37 13.02 -20.03 8.52
N GLY A 38 12.84 -20.47 7.28
CA GLY A 38 11.52 -20.68 6.68
C GLY A 38 10.81 -21.97 7.15
N PRO A 39 9.55 -22.19 6.71
CA PRO A 39 8.77 -21.30 5.84
C PRO A 39 8.36 -20.02 6.56
N PHE A 40 8.38 -18.91 5.83
CA PHE A 40 8.02 -17.59 6.35
C PHE A 40 6.55 -17.24 6.10
N GLY A 41 5.89 -17.94 5.17
CA GLY A 41 4.47 -17.79 4.87
C GLY A 41 4.13 -16.59 3.98
N GLY A 42 2.91 -16.63 3.45
CA GLY A 42 2.34 -15.60 2.58
C GLY A 42 1.25 -14.77 3.29
N LEU A 43 0.53 -13.95 2.51
CA LEU A 43 -0.56 -13.12 3.03
C LEU A 43 -1.64 -13.95 3.74
N GLN A 44 -1.98 -15.14 3.23
CA GLN A 44 -3.03 -15.95 3.87
C GLN A 44 -2.63 -16.38 5.29
N ASP A 45 -1.34 -16.65 5.52
CA ASP A 45 -0.82 -17.00 6.84
C ASP A 45 -0.85 -15.78 7.77
N GLN A 46 -0.48 -14.60 7.26
CA GLN A 46 -0.56 -13.33 8.02
C GLN A 46 -2.00 -13.00 8.45
N ILE A 47 -2.98 -13.23 7.56
CA ILE A 47 -4.40 -13.05 7.88
C ILE A 47 -4.87 -14.10 8.89
N ALA A 48 -4.43 -15.36 8.76
CA ALA A 48 -4.77 -16.41 9.72
C ALA A 48 -4.19 -16.11 11.11
N ASP A 49 -2.94 -15.65 11.19
CA ASP A 49 -2.29 -15.27 12.44
C ASP A 49 -3.01 -14.11 13.13
N TYR A 50 -3.40 -13.08 12.38
CA TYR A 50 -4.18 -11.96 12.90
C TYR A 50 -5.56 -12.39 13.39
N THR A 51 -6.30 -13.14 12.55
CA THR A 51 -7.68 -13.54 12.83
C THR A 51 -7.81 -14.72 13.80
N GLY A 52 -6.71 -15.42 14.09
CA GLY A 52 -6.64 -16.42 15.15
C GLY A 52 -6.62 -15.82 16.56
N GLY A 53 -6.35 -14.51 16.68
CA GLY A 53 -6.39 -13.74 17.92
C GLY A 53 -7.72 -13.02 18.17
N THR A 54 -7.70 -12.05 19.09
CA THR A 54 -8.81 -11.10 19.23
C THR A 54 -8.63 -10.00 18.18
N VAL A 55 -9.53 -9.98 17.18
CA VAL A 55 -9.52 -8.99 16.11
C VAL A 55 -10.04 -7.64 16.63
N ASP A 56 -9.24 -6.59 16.48
CA ASP A 56 -9.72 -5.22 16.68
C ASP A 56 -10.49 -4.78 15.45
N THR A 57 -11.82 -4.74 15.55
CA THR A 57 -12.72 -4.32 14.46
C THR A 57 -12.87 -2.81 14.35
N THR A 58 -12.28 -2.05 15.28
CA THR A 58 -12.30 -0.58 15.29
C THR A 58 -11.06 0.04 14.65
N ALA A 59 -10.02 -0.74 14.43
CA ALA A 59 -8.82 -0.34 13.70
C ALA A 59 -9.05 -0.28 12.19
N THR A 60 -8.19 0.45 11.49
CA THR A 60 -8.05 0.40 10.03
C THR A 60 -7.15 -0.77 9.63
N HIS A 61 -7.59 -1.63 8.71
CA HIS A 61 -6.82 -2.77 8.22
C HIS A 61 -6.29 -2.51 6.82
N ILE A 62 -4.97 -2.40 6.68
CA ILE A 62 -4.31 -2.13 5.40
C ILE A 62 -3.64 -3.41 4.90
N VAL A 63 -4.03 -3.87 3.71
CA VAL A 63 -3.43 -5.04 3.05
C VAL A 63 -2.69 -4.58 1.80
N TRP A 64 -1.40 -4.90 1.72
CA TRP A 64 -0.57 -4.65 0.55
C TRP A 64 0.25 -5.88 0.19
N ALA A 65 -0.20 -6.61 -0.83
CA ALA A 65 0.47 -7.81 -1.32
C ALA A 65 0.22 -7.98 -2.84
N GLY A 66 1.06 -8.78 -3.50
CA GLY A 66 0.93 -9.10 -4.92
C GLY A 66 2.23 -9.00 -5.70
N ALA A 67 3.13 -8.08 -5.35
CA ALA A 67 4.37 -7.88 -6.10
C ALA A 67 5.25 -9.15 -6.17
N ASN A 68 5.31 -9.92 -5.08
CA ASN A 68 6.08 -11.17 -5.02
C ASN A 68 5.51 -12.31 -5.89
N ASN A 69 4.25 -12.21 -6.33
CA ASN A 69 3.68 -13.14 -7.31
C ASN A 69 4.25 -12.89 -8.72
N PHE A 70 4.91 -11.75 -8.93
CA PHE A 70 5.43 -11.27 -10.21
C PHE A 70 6.91 -10.86 -10.11
N THR A 71 7.71 -11.58 -9.31
CA THR A 71 9.19 -11.36 -9.24
C THR A 71 9.88 -11.48 -10.60
N THR A 72 9.24 -12.20 -11.51
CA THR A 72 9.48 -12.23 -12.96
C THR A 72 8.13 -12.16 -13.68
N ILE A 73 8.12 -11.79 -14.96
CA ILE A 73 6.90 -11.89 -15.77
C ILE A 73 6.55 -13.37 -15.99
N PRO A 74 5.39 -13.86 -15.49
CA PRO A 74 5.02 -15.26 -15.62
C PRO A 74 4.63 -15.59 -17.07
N ALA A 75 4.77 -16.86 -17.44
CA ALA A 75 4.39 -17.34 -18.77
C ALA A 75 2.86 -17.22 -19.02
N ASP A 76 2.05 -17.46 -17.97
CA ASP A 76 0.61 -17.25 -17.98
C ASP A 76 0.23 -16.12 -17.03
N ILE A 77 0.30 -14.89 -17.56
CA ILE A 77 -0.03 -13.66 -16.82
C ILE A 77 -1.48 -13.67 -16.35
N SER A 78 -2.41 -14.15 -17.19
CA SER A 78 -3.83 -14.14 -16.86
C SER A 78 -4.15 -15.07 -15.68
N ALA A 79 -3.58 -16.27 -15.66
CA ALA A 79 -3.75 -17.21 -14.56
C ALA A 79 -3.12 -16.69 -13.26
N ALA A 80 -1.92 -16.09 -13.35
CA ALA A 80 -1.24 -15.52 -12.19
C ALA A 80 -2.01 -14.33 -11.58
N ILE A 81 -2.56 -13.43 -12.41
CA ILE A 81 -3.44 -12.34 -11.96
C ILE A 81 -4.70 -12.90 -11.31
N SER A 82 -5.40 -13.82 -11.98
CA SER A 82 -6.64 -14.41 -11.47
C SER A 82 -6.46 -15.05 -10.10
N THR A 83 -5.38 -15.82 -9.93
CA THR A 83 -5.02 -16.47 -8.67
C THR A 83 -4.76 -15.43 -7.58
N SER A 84 -3.89 -14.45 -7.86
CA SER A 84 -3.48 -13.45 -6.87
C SER A 84 -4.64 -12.56 -6.43
N VAL A 85 -5.52 -12.16 -7.36
CA VAL A 85 -6.73 -11.40 -7.05
C VAL A 85 -7.70 -12.22 -6.21
N THR A 86 -7.91 -13.51 -6.54
CA THR A 86 -8.79 -14.39 -5.75
C THR A 86 -8.30 -14.54 -4.31
N GLU A 87 -6.99 -14.64 -4.11
CA GLU A 87 -6.37 -14.72 -2.79
C GLU A 87 -6.51 -13.41 -2.01
N LEU A 88 -6.34 -12.25 -2.65
CA LEU A 88 -6.63 -10.95 -2.02
C LEU A 88 -8.10 -10.81 -1.61
N LEU A 89 -9.03 -11.23 -2.45
CA LEU A 89 -10.46 -11.23 -2.11
C LEU A 89 -10.77 -12.18 -0.95
N THR A 90 -10.07 -13.31 -0.87
CA THR A 90 -10.16 -14.24 0.27
C THR A 90 -9.67 -13.57 1.55
N ALA A 91 -8.53 -12.87 1.52
CA ALA A 91 -8.01 -12.13 2.66
C ALA A 91 -9.01 -11.07 3.16
N VAL A 92 -9.58 -10.28 2.24
CA VAL A 92 -10.64 -9.30 2.55
C VAL A 92 -11.87 -9.97 3.14
N GLY A 93 -12.33 -11.07 2.54
CA GLY A 93 -13.49 -11.83 3.03
C GLY A 93 -13.28 -12.35 4.45
N ASN A 94 -12.07 -12.84 4.77
CA ASN A 94 -11.72 -13.31 6.11
C ASN A 94 -11.73 -12.17 7.13
N LEU A 95 -11.20 -10.99 6.80
CA LEU A 95 -11.29 -9.81 7.69
C LEU A 95 -12.75 -9.41 7.91
N LYS A 96 -13.57 -9.32 6.84
CA LYS A 96 -15.00 -9.00 6.94
C LYS A 96 -15.78 -10.01 7.77
N ALA A 97 -15.43 -11.30 7.68
CA ALA A 97 -16.06 -12.35 8.49
C ALA A 97 -15.82 -12.17 10.00
N GLN A 98 -14.74 -11.47 10.39
CA GLN A 98 -14.46 -11.09 11.78
C GLN A 98 -15.17 -9.79 12.21
N GLY A 99 -15.95 -9.17 11.32
CA GLY A 99 -16.64 -7.91 11.58
C GLY A 99 -15.81 -6.65 11.30
N VAL A 100 -14.67 -6.79 10.62
CA VAL A 100 -13.88 -5.64 10.17
C VAL A 100 -14.63 -4.85 9.10
N THR A 101 -14.68 -3.53 9.26
CA THR A 101 -15.42 -2.63 8.36
C THR A 101 -14.54 -1.62 7.62
N ASP A 102 -13.41 -1.20 8.21
CA ASP A 102 -12.47 -0.27 7.57
C ASP A 102 -11.27 -1.05 6.99
N ILE A 103 -11.38 -1.41 5.71
CA ILE A 103 -10.36 -2.17 4.98
C ILE A 103 -9.83 -1.33 3.83
N TRP A 104 -8.51 -1.24 3.74
CA TRP A 104 -7.78 -0.64 2.63
C TRP A 104 -6.93 -1.68 1.93
N LEU A 105 -7.06 -1.75 0.62
CA LEU A 105 -6.08 -2.40 -0.24
C LEU A 105 -5.16 -1.35 -0.83
N ILE A 106 -3.85 -1.59 -0.77
CA ILE A 106 -2.91 -0.88 -1.63
C ILE A 106 -2.77 -1.73 -2.90
N ASN A 107 -3.09 -1.14 -4.04
CA ASN A 107 -3.05 -1.86 -5.31
C ASN A 107 -1.60 -2.22 -5.71
N LEU A 108 -1.43 -3.00 -6.78
CA LEU A 108 -0.10 -3.37 -7.24
C LEU A 108 0.63 -2.10 -7.75
N PRO A 109 1.82 -1.77 -7.24
CA PRO A 109 2.62 -0.67 -7.77
C PRO A 109 3.01 -0.96 -9.21
N ASP A 110 3.30 0.07 -10.01
CA ASP A 110 3.73 -0.13 -11.38
C ASP A 110 5.09 -0.83 -11.45
N LEU A 111 5.04 -2.16 -11.65
CA LEU A 111 6.22 -3.00 -11.72
C LEU A 111 7.09 -2.63 -12.92
N GLY A 112 6.50 -2.07 -13.98
CA GLY A 112 7.21 -1.62 -15.17
C GLY A 112 8.15 -0.42 -14.93
N LEU A 113 7.97 0.29 -13.81
CA LEU A 113 8.86 1.37 -13.38
C LEU A 113 10.03 0.89 -12.52
N THR A 114 10.05 -0.38 -12.12
CA THR A 114 11.16 -0.92 -11.30
C THR A 114 12.44 -0.99 -12.13
N PRO A 115 13.62 -0.68 -11.55
CA PRO A 115 14.89 -0.84 -12.25
C PRO A 115 15.06 -2.24 -12.83
N ARG A 116 14.62 -3.29 -12.12
CA ARG A 116 14.65 -4.69 -12.61
C ARG A 116 13.99 -4.85 -13.98
N LEU A 117 12.76 -4.40 -14.15
CA LEU A 117 12.05 -4.59 -15.43
C LEU A 117 12.54 -3.62 -16.50
N LEU A 118 13.03 -2.44 -16.12
CA LEU A 118 13.68 -1.52 -17.05
C LEU A 118 14.98 -2.12 -17.62
N ASP A 119 15.83 -2.68 -16.77
CA ASP A 119 17.11 -3.31 -17.15
C ASP A 119 16.91 -4.52 -18.08
N LEU A 120 15.81 -5.26 -17.88
CA LEU A 120 15.43 -6.39 -18.74
C LEU A 120 14.77 -5.96 -20.07
N GLY A 121 14.49 -4.66 -20.26
CA GLY A 121 13.73 -4.16 -21.41
C GLY A 121 12.25 -4.54 -21.39
N LEU A 122 11.72 -4.89 -20.20
CA LEU A 122 10.36 -5.38 -19.98
C LEU A 122 9.44 -4.33 -19.31
N GLY A 123 9.88 -3.07 -19.17
CA GLY A 123 9.11 -2.03 -18.49
C GLY A 123 7.66 -1.90 -18.99
N ALA A 124 7.46 -1.80 -20.31
CA ALA A 124 6.11 -1.72 -20.89
C ALA A 124 5.25 -2.96 -20.59
N GLN A 125 5.85 -4.16 -20.55
CA GLN A 125 5.14 -5.39 -20.20
C GLN A 125 4.78 -5.42 -18.71
N GLY A 126 5.67 -4.93 -17.85
CA GLY A 126 5.43 -4.77 -16.42
C GLY A 126 4.28 -3.80 -16.10
N SER A 127 4.23 -2.65 -16.78
CA SER A 127 3.13 -1.69 -16.62
C SER A 127 1.80 -2.25 -17.12
N ALA A 128 1.79 -2.94 -18.26
CA ALA A 128 0.60 -3.59 -18.78
C ALA A 128 0.08 -4.71 -17.85
N LEU A 129 0.98 -5.50 -17.26
CA LEU A 129 0.63 -6.48 -16.23
C LEU A 129 0.01 -5.78 -15.01
N THR A 130 0.62 -4.68 -14.56
CA THR A 130 0.11 -3.92 -13.41
C THR A 130 -1.30 -3.40 -13.66
N ASP A 131 -1.54 -2.79 -14.84
CA ASP A 131 -2.86 -2.27 -15.21
C ASP A 131 -3.91 -3.38 -15.25
N ALA A 132 -3.55 -4.54 -15.82
CA ALA A 132 -4.43 -5.71 -15.87
C ALA A 132 -4.74 -6.25 -14.47
N PHE A 133 -3.75 -6.33 -13.58
CA PHE A 133 -3.93 -6.74 -12.19
C PHE A 133 -4.85 -5.78 -11.44
N ASN A 134 -4.57 -4.47 -11.49
CA ASN A 134 -5.33 -3.47 -10.76
C ASN A 134 -6.78 -3.36 -11.28
N GLY A 135 -6.99 -3.51 -12.58
CA GLY A 135 -8.33 -3.61 -13.18
C GLY A 135 -9.08 -4.86 -12.73
N ALA A 136 -8.40 -6.02 -12.68
CA ALA A 136 -8.98 -7.27 -12.19
C ALA A 136 -9.32 -7.22 -10.70
N LEU A 137 -8.47 -6.59 -9.87
CA LEU A 137 -8.74 -6.38 -8.45
C LEU A 137 -10.02 -5.57 -8.23
N ASN A 138 -10.17 -4.43 -8.91
CA ASN A 138 -11.37 -3.59 -8.81
C ASN A 138 -12.63 -4.33 -9.27
N THR A 139 -12.54 -5.06 -10.38
CA THR A 139 -13.65 -5.90 -10.89
C THR A 139 -14.01 -6.99 -9.89
N GLY A 140 -13.01 -7.64 -9.29
CA GLY A 140 -13.17 -8.69 -8.30
C GLY A 140 -13.85 -8.19 -7.02
N LEU A 141 -13.44 -7.04 -6.48
CA LEU A 141 -14.06 -6.41 -5.32
C LEU A 141 -15.54 -6.11 -5.58
N ALA A 142 -15.86 -5.50 -6.73
CA ALA A 142 -17.23 -5.22 -7.12
C ALA A 142 -18.06 -6.50 -7.29
N GLY A 143 -17.50 -7.53 -7.93
CA GLY A 143 -18.15 -8.83 -8.13
C GLY A 143 -18.43 -9.59 -6.82
N ALA A 144 -17.56 -9.43 -5.82
CA ALA A 144 -17.73 -9.97 -4.48
C ALA A 144 -18.66 -9.14 -3.58
N GLY A 145 -19.13 -7.97 -4.05
CA GLY A 145 -19.95 -7.05 -3.25
C GLY A 145 -19.17 -6.25 -2.21
N PHE A 146 -17.84 -6.25 -2.26
CA PHE A 146 -16.94 -5.52 -1.35
C PHE A 146 -16.81 -4.05 -1.74
N THR A 147 -17.94 -3.37 -1.91
CA THR A 147 -18.03 -1.96 -2.36
C THR A 147 -17.61 -0.94 -1.29
N ASP A 148 -17.42 -1.40 -0.06
CA ASP A 148 -16.97 -0.65 1.11
C ASP A 148 -15.46 -0.80 1.38
N VAL A 149 -14.73 -1.56 0.54
CA VAL A 149 -13.28 -1.67 0.62
C VAL A 149 -12.63 -0.53 -0.15
N ASN A 150 -11.76 0.21 0.52
CA ASN A 150 -11.02 1.32 -0.08
C ASN A 150 -9.81 0.80 -0.84
N VAL A 151 -9.46 1.43 -1.96
CA VAL A 151 -8.26 1.09 -2.75
C VAL A 151 -7.37 2.33 -2.88
N PHE A 152 -6.15 2.24 -2.37
CA PHE A 152 -5.12 3.25 -2.59
C PHE A 152 -4.34 2.96 -3.87
N ASP A 153 -4.24 3.96 -4.75
CA ASP A 153 -3.58 3.86 -6.04
C ASP A 153 -2.07 4.11 -5.96
N SER A 154 -1.33 3.08 -5.60
CA SER A 154 0.14 3.12 -5.57
C SER A 154 0.75 3.20 -6.97
N ALA A 155 0.16 2.54 -7.97
CA ALA A 155 0.63 2.62 -9.35
C ALA A 155 0.58 4.06 -9.88
N GLY A 156 -0.55 4.75 -9.70
CA GLY A 156 -0.70 6.16 -10.03
C GLY A 156 0.30 7.04 -9.27
N ALA A 157 0.51 6.80 -7.97
CA ALA A 157 1.47 7.56 -7.18
C ALA A 157 2.91 7.44 -7.70
N LEU A 158 3.35 6.24 -8.11
CA LEU A 158 4.69 6.07 -8.71
C LEU A 158 4.79 6.69 -10.10
N ARG A 159 3.71 6.61 -10.91
CA ARG A 159 3.65 7.24 -12.24
C ARG A 159 3.72 8.76 -12.16
N ASP A 160 3.08 9.37 -11.18
CA ASP A 160 3.18 10.82 -10.94
C ASP A 160 4.64 11.22 -10.64
N ILE A 161 5.33 10.44 -9.82
CA ILE A 161 6.75 10.69 -9.49
C ILE A 161 7.61 10.62 -10.75
N VAL A 162 7.46 9.58 -11.56
CA VAL A 162 8.22 9.44 -12.81
C VAL A 162 7.85 10.51 -13.84
N GLY A 163 6.61 10.99 -13.84
CA GLY A 163 6.11 12.02 -14.74
C GLY A 163 6.70 13.42 -14.47
N ASP A 164 7.01 13.74 -13.21
CA ASP A 164 7.69 14.98 -12.82
C ASP A 164 8.65 14.76 -11.63
N PRO A 165 9.80 14.10 -11.82
CA PRO A 165 10.70 13.73 -10.73
C PRO A 165 11.16 14.93 -9.89
N GLY A 166 11.37 16.07 -10.55
CA GLY A 166 11.84 17.30 -9.91
C GLY A 166 10.82 17.89 -8.93
N ALA A 167 9.52 17.78 -9.20
CA ALA A 167 8.48 18.20 -8.26
C ALA A 167 8.47 17.38 -6.96
N PHE A 168 8.99 16.16 -6.99
CA PHE A 168 9.12 15.26 -5.84
C PHE A 168 10.54 15.20 -5.26
N GLY A 169 11.47 16.00 -5.78
CA GLY A 169 12.85 16.07 -5.28
C GLY A 169 13.77 14.95 -5.77
N PHE A 170 13.35 14.16 -6.78
CA PHE A 170 14.16 13.08 -7.33
C PHE A 170 15.03 13.55 -8.50
N ALA A 171 16.27 13.09 -8.50
CA ALA A 171 17.21 13.19 -9.61
C ALA A 171 17.29 11.88 -10.41
N ASN A 172 17.00 10.74 -9.78
CA ASN A 172 16.99 9.43 -10.42
C ASN A 172 15.72 8.65 -10.06
N VAL A 173 14.98 8.22 -11.08
CA VAL A 173 13.75 7.42 -10.93
C VAL A 173 13.81 6.08 -11.67
N THR A 174 14.96 5.73 -12.25
CA THR A 174 15.12 4.54 -13.12
C THR A 174 16.09 3.52 -12.56
N ASP A 175 17.11 3.96 -11.82
CA ASP A 175 18.18 3.09 -11.29
C ASP A 175 18.03 2.89 -9.79
N GLY A 176 18.52 1.75 -9.30
CA GLY A 176 18.64 1.48 -7.86
C GLY A 176 19.88 2.14 -7.27
N CYS A 177 19.72 2.85 -6.15
CA CYS A 177 20.81 3.48 -5.40
C CYS A 177 21.96 2.52 -5.04
N LEU A 178 21.67 1.23 -4.76
CA LEU A 178 22.68 0.21 -4.47
C LEU A 178 23.72 0.01 -5.58
N ASN A 179 23.39 0.38 -6.83
CA ASN A 179 24.29 0.27 -7.97
C ASN A 179 25.14 1.54 -8.20
N ASP A 180 24.92 2.61 -7.42
CA ASP A 180 25.68 3.86 -7.49
C ASP A 180 26.47 4.11 -6.19
N LEU A 181 27.80 4.03 -6.28
CA LEU A 181 28.69 4.28 -5.16
C LEU A 181 28.54 5.70 -4.59
N THR A 182 28.21 6.69 -5.42
CA THR A 182 27.99 8.07 -4.97
C THR A 182 26.74 8.15 -4.11
N CYS A 183 25.69 7.45 -4.52
CA CYS A 183 24.45 7.31 -3.76
C CYS A 183 24.70 6.63 -2.41
N LEU A 184 25.40 5.50 -2.41
CA LEU A 184 25.72 4.75 -1.19
C LEU A 184 26.54 5.52 -0.16
N LEU A 185 27.42 6.42 -0.61
CA LEU A 185 28.31 7.18 0.26
C LEU A 185 27.72 8.52 0.71
N SER A 186 26.54 8.91 0.23
CA SER A 186 25.94 10.21 0.51
C SER A 186 24.43 10.10 0.75
N PRO A 187 23.97 10.26 2.01
CA PRO A 187 22.54 10.28 2.33
C PRO A 187 21.77 11.32 1.50
N THR A 188 22.36 12.50 1.29
CA THR A 188 21.74 13.55 0.48
C THR A 188 21.57 13.17 -0.98
N VAL A 189 22.43 12.30 -1.52
CA VAL A 189 22.25 11.77 -2.89
C VAL A 189 21.21 10.65 -2.86
N ALA A 190 21.26 9.76 -1.86
CA ALA A 190 20.26 8.70 -1.67
C ALA A 190 18.83 9.23 -1.56
N ASP A 191 18.65 10.39 -0.94
CA ASP A 191 17.35 11.06 -0.84
C ASP A 191 16.81 11.57 -2.19
N THR A 192 17.65 11.62 -3.24
CA THR A 192 17.25 11.99 -4.61
C THR A 192 16.99 10.78 -5.52
N TYR A 193 17.07 9.56 -4.99
CA TYR A 193 16.76 8.33 -5.71
C TYR A 193 15.36 7.84 -5.35
N MET A 194 14.58 7.43 -6.34
CA MET A 194 13.27 6.81 -6.12
C MET A 194 13.39 5.37 -5.61
N PHE A 195 14.37 4.61 -6.10
CA PHE A 195 14.59 3.20 -5.79
C PHE A 195 15.89 2.98 -5.01
N TRP A 196 15.81 2.18 -3.95
CA TRP A 196 16.98 1.76 -3.18
C TRP A 196 17.74 0.66 -3.89
N ASP A 197 17.03 -0.40 -4.31
CA ASP A 197 17.56 -1.52 -5.08
C ASP A 197 16.77 -1.68 -6.39
N ASP A 198 16.77 -2.89 -6.96
CA ASP A 198 16.14 -3.13 -8.25
C ASP A 198 14.60 -3.20 -8.22
N ILE A 199 13.97 -3.19 -7.04
CA ILE A 199 12.51 -3.26 -6.87
C ILE A 199 11.96 -2.42 -5.71
N HIS A 200 12.75 -2.17 -4.66
CA HIS A 200 12.29 -1.50 -3.45
C HIS A 200 12.49 0.02 -3.54
N PRO A 201 11.48 0.82 -3.19
CA PRO A 201 11.62 2.27 -3.12
C PRO A 201 12.57 2.73 -2.00
N THR A 202 13.13 3.93 -2.12
CA THR A 202 13.84 4.58 -1.01
C THR A 202 12.88 5.07 0.07
N THR A 203 13.44 5.49 1.21
CA THR A 203 12.65 6.11 2.29
C THR A 203 11.91 7.37 1.84
N VAL A 204 12.47 8.16 0.91
CA VAL A 204 11.78 9.35 0.36
C VAL A 204 10.54 8.96 -0.43
N THR A 205 10.63 7.93 -1.28
CA THR A 205 9.45 7.41 -1.99
C THR A 205 8.42 6.83 -1.03
N HIS A 206 8.86 6.11 0.01
CA HIS A 206 7.97 5.62 1.06
C HIS A 206 7.26 6.74 1.82
N ASP A 207 7.94 7.85 2.11
CA ASP A 207 7.36 9.02 2.77
C ASP A 207 6.29 9.69 1.89
N ILE A 208 6.54 9.84 0.58
CA ILE A 208 5.53 10.36 -0.36
C ILE A 208 4.29 9.45 -0.41
N LEU A 209 4.47 8.13 -0.45
CA LEU A 209 3.35 7.19 -0.41
C LEU A 209 2.58 7.28 0.91
N ALA A 210 3.29 7.41 2.04
CA ALA A 210 2.69 7.59 3.36
C ALA A 210 1.84 8.86 3.41
N GLN A 211 2.36 10.01 2.98
CA GLN A 211 1.63 11.28 2.97
C GLN A 211 0.37 11.21 2.10
N ARG A 212 0.45 10.58 0.92
CA ARG A 212 -0.72 10.40 0.05
C ARG A 212 -1.76 9.47 0.68
N LEU A 213 -1.33 8.39 1.33
CA LEU A 213 -2.23 7.48 2.03
C LEU A 213 -2.85 8.14 3.26
N GLU A 214 -2.10 8.93 4.02
CA GLU A 214 -2.59 9.72 5.15
C GLU A 214 -3.74 10.64 4.73
N VAL A 215 -3.55 11.37 3.62
CA VAL A 215 -4.59 12.22 3.03
C VAL A 215 -5.82 11.38 2.65
N ALA A 216 -5.63 10.19 2.07
CA ALA A 216 -6.74 9.32 1.69
C ALA A 216 -7.52 8.81 2.93
N LEU A 217 -6.81 8.41 3.98
CA LEU A 217 -7.39 7.96 5.26
C LEU A 217 -8.21 9.07 5.93
N MET A 218 -7.73 10.32 5.93
CA MET A 218 -8.45 11.46 6.51
C MET A 218 -9.73 11.82 5.75
N HIS A 219 -9.75 11.64 4.42
CA HIS A 219 -10.92 11.97 3.59
C HIS A 219 -11.98 10.87 3.54
N ALA A 220 -11.62 9.63 3.90
CA ALA A 220 -12.57 8.52 3.97
C ALA A 220 -13.51 8.59 5.19
N ILE A 221 -13.28 9.52 6.13
CA ILE A 221 -14.17 9.77 7.26
C ILE A 221 -15.46 10.42 6.74
N PRO A 222 -16.64 9.79 6.92
CA PRO A 222 -17.90 10.42 6.56
C PRO A 222 -18.06 11.76 7.29
N VAL A 223 -18.23 12.82 6.52
CA VAL A 223 -18.50 14.19 6.97
C VAL A 223 -19.76 14.37 7.87
N PRO A 224 -20.74 13.44 8.01
CA PRO A 224 -21.88 13.66 8.89
C PRO A 224 -21.51 14.00 10.34
N ALA A 225 -20.48 13.36 10.91
CA ALA A 225 -20.10 13.61 12.31
C ALA A 225 -19.56 15.04 12.53
N ALA A 226 -18.77 15.55 11.59
CA ALA A 226 -18.23 16.91 11.65
C ALA A 226 -19.34 17.96 11.57
N VAL A 227 -20.33 17.76 10.70
CA VAL A 227 -21.46 18.70 10.54
C VAL A 227 -22.27 18.82 11.84
N TRP A 228 -22.51 17.71 12.55
CA TRP A 228 -23.21 17.74 13.83
C TRP A 228 -22.37 18.36 14.97
N LEU A 229 -21.05 18.17 14.96
CA LEU A 229 -20.14 18.81 15.91
C LEU A 229 -20.08 20.33 15.70
N PHE A 230 -20.04 20.81 14.44
CA PHE A 230 -20.10 22.24 14.15
C PHE A 230 -21.48 22.84 14.46
N ALA A 231 -22.57 22.12 14.13
CA ALA A 231 -23.93 22.58 14.43
C ALA A 231 -24.18 22.68 15.94
N SER A 232 -23.70 21.71 16.73
CA SER A 232 -23.85 21.74 18.19
C SER A 232 -22.98 22.84 18.84
N ALA A 233 -21.77 23.07 18.35
CA ALA A 233 -20.92 24.18 18.80
C ALA A 233 -21.55 25.56 18.53
N LEU A 234 -22.14 25.75 17.34
CA LEU A 234 -22.84 26.99 16.98
C LEU A 234 -24.11 27.20 17.82
N MET A 235 -24.87 26.14 18.12
CA MET A 235 -26.03 26.22 19.01
C MET A 235 -25.65 26.57 20.46
N ALA A 236 -24.56 26.00 20.98
CA ALA A 236 -24.06 26.31 22.32
C ALA A 236 -23.62 27.78 22.45
N LEU A 237 -22.93 28.32 21.44
CA LEU A 237 -22.54 29.73 21.37
C LEU A 237 -23.75 30.68 21.26
N GLY A 238 -24.77 30.29 20.49
CA GLY A 238 -26.03 31.04 20.37
C GLY A 238 -26.82 31.10 21.68
N TRP A 239 -26.83 30.02 22.45
CA TRP A 239 -27.50 29.97 23.75
C TRP A 239 -26.76 30.74 24.84
N ALA A 240 -25.42 30.68 24.85
CA ALA A 240 -24.59 31.47 25.76
C ALA A 240 -24.79 32.97 25.56
N ARG A 241 -24.89 33.45 24.32
CA ARG A 241 -25.15 34.87 24.01
C ARG A 241 -26.52 35.36 24.47
N ARG A 242 -27.54 34.50 24.49
CA ARG A 242 -28.90 34.85 24.96
C ARG A 242 -29.04 34.91 26.48
N ARG A 243 -28.07 34.39 27.23
CA ARG A 243 -28.06 34.43 28.71
C ARG A 243 -27.34 35.63 29.29
N VAL A 244 -26.60 36.38 28.46
CA VAL A 244 -25.77 37.53 28.86
C VAL A 244 -26.41 38.88 28.45
N ALA A 245 -27.54 38.83 27.74
CA ALA A 245 -28.38 40.00 27.42
C ALA A 245 -29.67 39.95 28.26
#